data_AF-A0A2M9H6C5-F1
#
_entry.id   AF-A0A2M9H6C5-F1
#
_cell.length_a   1.000
_cell.length_b   1.000
_cell.length_c   1.000
_cell.angle_alpha   90.00
_cell.angle_beta   90.00
_cell.angle_gamma   90.00
#
_symmetry.space_group_name_H-M   'P 1'
#
loop_
_entity.id
_entity.type
_entity.pdbx_description
1 polymer ?
#
loop_
_entity_poly.entity_id
_entity_poly.type
_entity_poly.pdbx_seq_one_letter_code
_entity_poly.pdbx_strand_id
1 'polypeptide(L)'
;MDTSQEKAHHMSKEHALTPEQERTCERLLDKSQEAFILAIELFNRPTIRYRVEGCAFFLCNAWELMLKAYIAKRDGYRAIFYPGNNRTLALEDCLKKVMTNDKDPVRANVESIGELRNTSTHFVVEEYEITYGPIFQANIRNYDDRLRTYHGIEICDRIPDNYLVLSVNRTDLDGQSIRAKYTPEVAERLLSTQNAIDARSAEESNMKYAAYFRTEFMLSKKDGIPIRVDNSADSTARIISRTVDPTQRYPFRMKEVLSLVNRQLRKRHIRFTSRGDQDARFNNWHFSLFSKCYGMKQDERFAFNRASPAENRAGHPYYIYSNATVDFIVGEIAKDPEHIVEKLNRKVQGRKHD
;
A
#
# COMPACT_ATOMS: atom_id res chain seq x y z
N MET A 1 13.25 48.06 -15.45
CA MET A 1 13.84 46.84 -14.85
C MET A 1 13.47 46.86 -13.38
N ASP A 2 13.14 45.71 -12.81
CA ASP A 2 12.94 45.50 -11.37
C ASP A 2 11.53 45.68 -10.77
N THR A 3 10.57 44.89 -11.25
CA THR A 3 9.32 44.57 -10.49
C THR A 3 8.91 43.10 -10.65
N SER A 4 9.43 42.42 -11.67
CA SER A 4 9.26 40.97 -11.88
C SER A 4 10.26 40.13 -11.09
N GLN A 5 11.45 40.67 -10.77
CA GLN A 5 12.43 39.99 -9.92
C GLN A 5 12.07 40.09 -8.43
N GLU A 6 11.52 41.22 -7.95
CA GLU A 6 11.00 41.32 -6.57
C GLU A 6 9.82 40.38 -6.30
N LYS A 7 8.90 40.16 -7.25
CA LYS A 7 7.80 39.19 -7.08
C LYS A 7 8.29 37.74 -7.08
N ALA A 8 9.34 37.41 -7.83
CA ALA A 8 9.96 36.09 -7.80
C ALA A 8 10.78 35.85 -6.52
N HIS A 9 11.37 36.92 -5.95
CA HIS A 9 12.10 36.86 -4.68
C HIS A 9 11.17 36.83 -3.46
N HIS A 10 9.92 37.29 -3.59
CA HIS A 10 8.93 37.24 -2.51
C HIS A 10 8.18 35.89 -2.40
N MET A 11 8.28 35.01 -3.41
CA MET A 11 7.68 33.66 -3.39
C MET A 11 8.60 32.57 -2.81
N SER A 12 9.79 32.94 -2.33
CA SER A 12 10.84 32.02 -1.87
C SER A 12 11.35 32.33 -0.45
N LYS A 13 10.56 33.05 0.37
CA LYS A 13 10.71 32.93 1.82
C LYS A 13 9.99 31.65 2.25
N GLU A 14 10.72 30.54 2.17
CA GLU A 14 10.37 29.28 2.83
C GLU A 14 9.83 29.60 4.22
N HIS A 15 8.66 29.04 4.56
CA HIS A 15 8.25 28.94 5.95
C HIS A 15 9.13 27.89 6.63
N ALA A 16 10.44 28.13 6.66
CA ALA A 16 11.43 27.23 7.21
C ALA A 16 11.08 27.01 8.68
N LEU A 17 10.76 25.77 8.99
CA LEU A 17 10.43 25.36 10.35
C LEU A 17 11.69 25.52 11.21
N THR A 18 11.54 25.97 12.45
CA THR A 18 12.67 25.91 13.38
C THR A 18 12.98 24.44 13.69
N PRO A 19 14.21 24.09 14.12
CA PRO A 19 14.56 22.71 14.46
C PRO A 19 13.61 22.06 15.48
N GLU A 20 13.08 22.86 16.42
CA GLU A 20 12.08 22.40 17.38
C GLU A 20 10.71 22.09 16.73
N GLN A 21 10.32 22.89 15.74
CA GLN A 21 9.09 22.68 14.98
C GLN A 21 9.21 21.48 14.04
N GLU A 22 10.38 21.28 13.41
CA GLU A 22 10.69 20.09 12.61
C GLU A 22 10.58 18.82 13.45
N ARG A 23 11.23 18.81 14.62
CA ARG A 23 11.14 17.71 15.58
C ARG A 23 9.70 17.46 16.04
N THR A 24 8.89 18.51 16.14
CA THR A 24 7.46 18.38 16.46
C THR A 24 6.70 17.70 15.32
N CYS A 25 6.96 18.10 14.06
CA CYS A 25 6.38 17.45 12.88
C CYS A 25 6.76 15.97 12.78
N GLU A 26 8.02 15.61 13.08
CA GLU A 26 8.47 14.22 13.14
C GLU A 26 7.70 13.43 14.21
N ARG A 27 7.55 13.98 15.42
CA ARG A 27 6.76 13.35 16.48
C ARG A 27 5.28 13.17 16.11
N LEU A 28 4.70 14.09 15.34
CA LEU A 28 3.34 13.94 14.82
C LEU A 28 3.27 12.76 13.84
N LEU A 29 4.24 12.61 12.95
CA LEU A 29 4.31 11.52 11.98
C LEU A 29 4.55 10.17 12.65
N ASP A 30 5.40 10.10 13.67
CA ASP A 30 5.61 8.87 14.44
C ASP A 30 4.32 8.44 15.12
N LYS A 31 3.66 9.36 15.84
CA LYS A 31 2.38 9.07 16.49
C LYS A 31 1.27 8.71 15.49
N SER A 32 1.29 9.32 14.31
CA SER A 32 0.35 9.02 13.25
C SER A 32 0.49 7.57 12.79
N GLN A 33 1.73 7.10 12.55
CA GLN A 33 2.02 5.73 12.16
C GLN A 33 1.65 4.73 13.26
N GLU A 34 1.98 5.02 14.52
CA GLU A 34 1.58 4.18 15.67
C GLU A 34 0.06 4.05 15.80
N ALA A 35 -0.66 5.18 15.69
CA ALA A 35 -2.12 5.16 15.72
C ALA A 35 -2.71 4.36 14.55
N PHE A 36 -2.12 4.48 13.36
CA PHE A 36 -2.54 3.73 12.19
C PHE A 36 -2.37 2.22 12.39
N ILE A 37 -1.20 1.78 12.86
CA ILE A 37 -0.92 0.37 13.14
C ILE A 37 -1.89 -0.18 14.19
N LEU A 38 -2.10 0.56 15.28
CA LEU A 38 -3.02 0.16 16.33
C LEU A 38 -4.47 0.04 15.85
N ALA A 39 -4.91 0.89 14.91
CA ALA A 39 -6.23 0.79 14.30
C ALA A 39 -6.44 -0.57 13.61
N ILE A 40 -5.44 -0.99 12.83
CA ILE A 40 -5.44 -2.26 12.09
C ILE A 40 -5.41 -3.43 13.06
N GLU A 41 -4.52 -3.40 14.04
CA GLU A 41 -4.43 -4.45 15.05
C GLU A 41 -5.73 -4.63 15.82
N LEU A 42 -6.38 -3.53 16.19
CA LEU A 42 -7.65 -3.57 16.90
C LEU A 42 -8.75 -4.19 16.01
N PHE A 43 -8.85 -3.76 14.76
CA PHE A 43 -9.83 -4.29 13.82
C PHE A 43 -9.65 -5.80 13.59
N ASN A 44 -8.41 -6.26 13.47
CA ASN A 44 -8.09 -7.65 13.21
C ASN A 44 -8.14 -8.56 14.45
N ARG A 45 -8.36 -8.03 15.65
CA ARG A 45 -8.58 -8.84 16.86
C ARG A 45 -10.05 -9.28 16.95
N PRO A 46 -10.38 -10.57 16.72
CA PRO A 46 -11.77 -11.02 16.61
C PRO A 46 -12.53 -11.01 17.94
N THR A 47 -11.82 -10.95 19.07
CA THR A 47 -12.44 -10.99 20.41
C THR A 47 -12.98 -9.64 20.88
N ILE A 48 -12.71 -8.56 20.16
CA ILE A 48 -13.08 -7.19 20.56
C ILE A 48 -14.37 -6.76 19.86
N ARG A 49 -15.44 -6.53 20.63
CA ARG A 49 -16.75 -6.16 20.09
C ARG A 49 -16.83 -4.71 19.59
N TYR A 50 -16.03 -3.80 20.17
CA TYR A 50 -15.98 -2.38 19.78
C TYR A 50 -14.86 -2.06 18.77
N ARG A 51 -14.41 -3.09 18.03
CA ARG A 51 -13.22 -2.98 17.17
C ARG A 51 -13.40 -2.04 15.99
N VAL A 52 -14.63 -1.88 15.50
CA VAL A 52 -14.98 -0.96 14.41
C VAL A 52 -14.82 0.49 14.88
N GLU A 53 -15.38 0.81 16.04
CA GLU A 53 -15.36 2.13 16.65
C GLU A 53 -13.95 2.53 17.05
N GLY A 54 -13.21 1.61 17.68
CA GLY A 54 -11.82 1.88 18.03
C GLY A 54 -10.93 2.02 16.79
N CYS A 55 -11.17 1.25 15.72
CA CYS A 55 -10.47 1.42 14.46
C CYS A 55 -10.75 2.81 13.86
N ALA A 56 -12.01 3.24 13.82
CA ALA A 56 -12.40 4.58 13.35
C ALA A 56 -11.74 5.71 14.16
N PHE A 57 -11.69 5.56 15.48
CA PHE A 57 -11.02 6.51 16.37
C PHE A 57 -9.54 6.65 16.03
N PHE A 58 -8.82 5.53 15.95
CA PHE A 58 -7.38 5.54 15.70
C PHE A 58 -7.03 5.97 14.28
N LEU A 59 -7.81 5.60 13.26
CA LEU A 59 -7.62 6.08 11.89
C LEU A 59 -7.85 7.59 11.79
N CYS A 60 -8.92 8.13 12.39
CA CYS A 60 -9.15 9.57 12.44
C CYS A 60 -7.95 10.31 13.05
N ASN A 61 -7.43 9.82 14.18
CA ASN A 61 -6.26 10.39 14.83
C ASN A 61 -5.01 10.29 13.94
N ALA A 62 -4.78 9.15 13.29
CA ALA A 62 -3.66 8.97 12.37
C ALA A 62 -3.72 10.00 11.23
N TRP A 63 -4.85 10.13 10.55
CA TRP A 63 -5.06 11.12 9.49
C TRP A 63 -4.85 12.55 9.97
N GLU A 64 -5.42 12.92 11.12
CA GLU A 64 -5.31 14.27 11.66
C GLU A 64 -3.84 14.65 11.92
N LEU A 65 -3.08 13.76 12.56
CA LEU A 65 -1.67 13.99 12.87
C LEU A 65 -0.80 14.09 11.60
N MET A 66 -1.04 13.21 10.62
CA MET A 66 -0.32 13.23 9.33
C MET A 66 -0.60 14.50 8.54
N LEU A 67 -1.86 14.92 8.46
CA LEU A 67 -2.27 16.13 7.75
C LEU A 67 -1.75 17.39 8.45
N LYS A 68 -1.73 17.43 9.79
CA LYS A 68 -1.09 18.53 10.54
C LYS A 68 0.39 18.65 10.21
N ALA A 69 1.13 17.54 10.20
CA ALA A 69 2.54 17.56 9.82
C ALA A 69 2.73 18.07 8.39
N TYR A 70 1.84 17.69 7.47
CA TYR A 70 1.89 18.15 6.07
C TYR A 70 1.60 19.65 5.95
N ILE A 71 0.55 20.14 6.61
CA ILE A 71 0.19 21.57 6.66
C ILE A 71 1.32 22.38 7.29
N ALA A 72 1.92 21.90 8.38
CA ALA A 72 3.02 22.60 9.03
C ALA A 72 4.25 22.75 8.12
N LYS A 73 4.60 21.70 7.36
CA LYS A 73 5.71 21.73 6.40
C LYS A 73 5.41 22.60 5.17
N ARG A 74 4.17 22.60 4.68
CA ARG A 74 3.77 23.33 3.46
C ARG A 74 3.48 24.82 3.73
N ASP A 75 2.75 25.10 4.81
CA ASP A 75 2.15 26.41 5.09
C ASP A 75 2.76 27.08 6.36
N GLY A 76 3.73 26.42 7.01
CA GLY A 76 4.38 26.87 8.24
C GLY A 76 3.72 26.41 9.53
N TYR A 77 4.48 26.38 10.62
CA TYR A 77 4.04 25.78 11.90
C TYR A 77 2.77 26.42 12.49
N ARG A 78 2.55 27.72 12.31
CA ARG A 78 1.33 28.39 12.81
C ARG A 78 0.06 27.95 12.08
N ALA A 79 0.18 27.39 10.87
CA ALA A 79 -0.94 27.01 10.03
C ALA A 79 -1.77 25.82 10.55
N ILE A 80 -1.27 25.10 11.57
CA ILE A 80 -1.99 24.00 12.24
C ILE A 80 -2.80 24.46 13.45
N PHE A 81 -2.82 25.75 13.78
CA PHE A 81 -3.57 26.32 14.91
C PHE A 81 -4.75 27.16 14.42
N TYR A 82 -5.83 27.23 15.20
CA TYR A 82 -6.90 28.17 14.92
C TYR A 82 -6.45 29.62 15.20
N PRO A 83 -6.95 30.61 14.45
CA PRO A 83 -6.64 32.00 14.72
C PRO A 83 -7.02 32.41 16.14
N GLY A 84 -6.11 33.09 16.85
CA GLY A 84 -6.38 33.68 18.16
C GLY A 84 -6.45 32.70 19.34
N ASN A 85 -6.09 31.43 19.18
CA ASN A 85 -5.97 30.49 20.30
C ASN A 85 -4.84 29.47 20.09
N ASN A 86 -4.56 28.67 21.14
CA ASN A 86 -3.54 27.62 21.12
C ASN A 86 -4.09 26.23 20.72
N ARG A 87 -5.34 26.15 20.23
CA ARG A 87 -5.96 24.89 19.81
C ARG A 87 -5.53 24.55 18.39
N THR A 88 -5.13 23.30 18.17
CA THR A 88 -4.80 22.80 16.83
C THR A 88 -6.04 22.47 16.02
N LEU A 89 -5.94 22.54 14.69
CA LEU A 89 -7.01 22.16 13.76
C LEU A 89 -7.54 20.75 14.04
N ALA A 90 -8.85 20.53 13.89
CA ALA A 90 -9.43 19.20 13.88
C ALA A 90 -9.24 18.52 12.51
N LEU A 91 -9.46 17.20 12.45
CA LEU A 91 -9.40 16.41 11.21
C LEU A 91 -10.19 17.05 10.06
N GLU A 92 -11.43 17.48 10.29
CA GLU A 92 -12.31 18.03 9.27
C GLU A 92 -11.72 19.30 8.64
N ASP A 93 -11.10 20.15 9.45
CA ASP A 93 -10.46 21.39 9.00
C ASP A 93 -9.11 21.11 8.31
N CYS A 94 -8.38 20.10 8.77
CA CYS A 94 -7.18 19.63 8.09
C CYS A 94 -7.51 19.10 6.69
N LEU A 95 -8.58 18.31 6.55
CA LEU A 95 -9.05 17.77 5.27
C LEU A 95 -9.44 18.89 4.31
N LYS A 96 -10.26 19.86 4.73
CA LYS A 96 -10.65 21.01 3.88
C LYS A 96 -9.44 21.81 3.38
N LYS A 97 -8.39 21.92 4.20
CA LYS A 97 -7.18 22.69 3.88
C LYS A 97 -6.21 21.96 2.95
N VAL A 98 -6.23 20.62 2.95
CA VAL A 98 -5.33 19.79 2.12
C VAL A 98 -6.03 19.27 0.86
N MET A 99 -7.29 18.88 0.96
CA MET A 99 -8.12 18.28 -0.09
C MET A 99 -9.33 19.20 -0.37
N THR A 100 -9.12 20.23 -1.18
CA THR A 100 -10.13 21.27 -1.42
C THR A 100 -11.34 20.79 -2.22
N ASN A 101 -11.16 19.79 -3.09
CA ASN A 101 -12.26 19.13 -3.81
C ASN A 101 -13.06 18.25 -2.86
N ASP A 102 -14.31 18.60 -2.60
CA ASP A 102 -15.26 17.86 -1.77
C ASP A 102 -15.76 16.57 -2.43
N LYS A 103 -15.62 16.46 -3.76
CA LYS A 103 -15.90 15.24 -4.52
C LYS A 103 -14.69 14.32 -4.65
N ASP A 104 -13.59 14.60 -3.95
CA ASP A 104 -12.45 13.67 -3.95
C ASP A 104 -12.83 12.40 -3.17
N PRO A 105 -12.66 11.21 -3.76
CA PRO A 105 -13.07 9.94 -3.14
C PRO A 105 -12.28 9.61 -1.87
N VAL A 106 -11.02 10.05 -1.78
CA VAL A 106 -10.19 9.86 -0.58
C VAL A 106 -10.73 10.75 0.52
N ARG A 107 -11.06 12.00 0.20
CA ARG A 107 -11.68 12.91 1.17
C ARG A 107 -13.01 12.36 1.68
N ALA A 108 -13.91 11.96 0.78
CA ALA A 108 -15.21 11.39 1.14
C ALA A 108 -15.07 10.12 2.00
N ASN A 109 -14.05 9.29 1.71
CA ASN A 109 -13.73 8.12 2.53
C ASN A 109 -13.31 8.51 3.96
N VAL A 110 -12.38 9.45 4.13
CA VAL A 110 -11.93 9.89 5.46
C VAL A 110 -13.06 10.60 6.22
N GLU A 111 -13.88 11.40 5.54
CA GLU A 111 -15.05 12.06 6.14
C GLU A 111 -16.08 11.02 6.63
N SER A 112 -16.32 9.94 5.88
CA SER A 112 -17.21 8.84 6.30
C SER A 112 -16.72 8.13 7.57
N ILE A 113 -15.41 7.93 7.72
CA ILE A 113 -14.82 7.40 8.96
C ILE A 113 -14.92 8.41 10.12
N GLY A 114 -14.81 9.72 9.82
CA GLY A 114 -15.03 10.79 10.79
C GLY A 114 -16.47 10.84 11.31
N GLU A 115 -17.45 10.68 10.42
CA GLU A 115 -18.88 10.57 10.78
C GLU A 115 -19.14 9.34 11.67
N LEU A 116 -18.52 8.20 11.34
CA LEU A 116 -18.58 7.00 12.16
C LEU A 116 -17.98 7.26 13.55
N ARG A 117 -16.79 7.88 13.65
CA ARG A 117 -16.18 8.25 14.95
C ARG A 117 -17.12 9.12 15.79
N ASN A 118 -17.79 10.10 15.17
CA ASN A 118 -18.69 11.02 15.87
C ASN A 118 -20.02 10.36 16.26
N THR A 119 -20.43 9.34 15.53
CA THR A 119 -21.70 8.62 15.71
C THR A 119 -21.58 7.46 16.68
N SER A 120 -20.54 6.65 16.54
CA SER A 120 -20.39 5.36 17.21
C SER A 120 -19.84 5.47 18.63
N THR A 121 -19.61 6.69 19.13
CA THR A 121 -19.39 6.93 20.57
C THR A 121 -20.60 6.55 21.43
N HIS A 122 -21.76 6.25 20.85
CA HIS A 122 -23.00 6.02 21.59
C HIS A 122 -23.58 4.59 21.48
N PHE A 123 -23.19 3.78 20.49
CA PHE A 123 -23.75 2.43 20.30
C PHE A 123 -22.70 1.46 19.76
N VAL A 124 -22.57 0.29 20.40
CA VAL A 124 -21.74 -0.83 19.90
C VAL A 124 -22.61 -1.69 18.98
N VAL A 125 -22.32 -1.70 17.69
CA VAL A 125 -23.10 -2.45 16.68
C VAL A 125 -22.18 -3.34 15.86
N GLU A 126 -22.35 -4.66 16.00
CA GLU A 126 -21.50 -5.67 15.34
C GLU A 126 -21.62 -5.61 13.80
N GLU A 127 -22.80 -5.27 13.29
CA GLU A 127 -23.14 -5.20 11.87
C GLU A 127 -22.42 -4.05 11.15
N TYR A 128 -21.86 -3.07 11.88
CA TYR A 128 -20.99 -2.05 11.28
C TYR A 128 -19.76 -2.65 10.61
N GLU A 129 -19.29 -3.82 11.03
CA GLU A 129 -18.14 -4.46 10.40
C GLU A 129 -18.40 -4.78 8.93
N ILE A 130 -19.61 -5.25 8.60
CA ILE A 130 -20.00 -5.61 7.24
C ILE A 130 -20.18 -4.34 6.39
N THR A 131 -20.87 -3.34 6.95
CA THR A 131 -21.14 -2.06 6.29
C THR A 131 -19.88 -1.24 6.03
N TYR A 132 -19.02 -1.08 7.05
CA TYR A 132 -17.87 -0.19 7.00
C TYR A 132 -16.56 -0.87 6.64
N GLY A 133 -16.48 -2.21 6.72
CA GLY A 133 -15.27 -2.97 6.37
C GLY A 133 -14.62 -2.54 5.05
N PRO A 134 -15.39 -2.40 3.94
CA PRO A 134 -14.85 -1.93 2.66
C PRO A 134 -14.30 -0.49 2.71
N ILE A 135 -14.95 0.39 3.47
CA ILE A 135 -14.54 1.80 3.65
C ILE A 135 -13.24 1.86 4.43
N PHE A 136 -13.12 1.10 5.53
CA PHE A 136 -11.89 1.00 6.31
C PHE A 136 -10.73 0.49 5.48
N GLN A 137 -10.96 -0.54 4.68
CA GLN A 137 -9.93 -1.13 3.85
C GLN A 137 -9.43 -0.15 2.77
N ALA A 138 -10.33 0.65 2.18
CA ALA A 138 -9.94 1.76 1.31
C ALA A 138 -9.21 2.87 2.07
N ASN A 139 -9.63 3.19 3.29
CA ASN A 139 -9.00 4.19 4.15
C ASN A 139 -7.54 3.84 4.46
N ILE A 140 -7.27 2.57 4.79
CA ILE A 140 -5.92 2.04 5.04
C ILE A 140 -5.02 2.24 3.82
N ARG A 141 -5.52 1.87 2.63
CA ARG A 141 -4.80 2.05 1.37
C ARG A 141 -4.55 3.53 1.07
N ASN A 142 -5.56 4.37 1.27
CA ASN A 142 -5.45 5.81 1.06
C ASN A 142 -4.45 6.44 2.01
N TYR A 143 -4.40 6.01 3.27
CA TYR A 143 -3.47 6.52 4.26
C TYR A 143 -2.04 6.18 3.87
N ASP A 144 -1.76 4.91 3.51
CA ASP A 144 -0.44 4.50 3.00
C ASP A 144 -0.01 5.35 1.79
N ASP A 145 -0.89 5.51 0.80
CA ASP A 145 -0.62 6.31 -0.40
C ASP A 145 -0.35 7.79 -0.08
N ARG A 146 -1.12 8.40 0.83
CA ARG A 146 -0.93 9.79 1.24
C ARG A 146 0.28 9.99 2.13
N LEU A 147 0.59 9.05 3.02
CA LEU A 147 1.80 9.08 3.85
C LEU A 147 3.06 9.06 2.95
N ARG A 148 3.06 8.18 1.94
CA ARG A 148 4.10 8.13 0.91
C ARG A 148 4.17 9.41 0.09
N THR A 149 3.04 9.90 -0.40
CA THR A 149 2.99 11.07 -1.29
C THR A 149 3.38 12.37 -0.59
N TYR A 150 2.93 12.56 0.66
CA TYR A 150 3.11 13.81 1.39
C TYR A 150 4.43 13.85 2.19
N HIS A 151 4.92 12.70 2.65
CA HIS A 151 6.08 12.64 3.55
C HIS A 151 7.20 11.73 3.06
N GLY A 152 7.02 10.98 1.97
CA GLY A 152 8.02 10.02 1.47
C GLY A 152 8.22 8.81 2.40
N ILE A 153 7.27 8.56 3.30
CA ILE A 153 7.36 7.47 4.29
C ILE A 153 6.58 6.26 3.78
N GLU A 154 7.20 5.09 3.85
CA GLU A 154 6.59 3.80 3.52
C GLU A 154 6.15 3.12 4.84
N ILE A 155 4.83 2.94 5.07
CA ILE A 155 4.36 2.31 6.33
C ILE A 155 4.87 0.86 6.47
N CYS A 156 5.14 0.24 5.33
CA CYS A 156 5.60 -1.14 5.23
C CYS A 156 6.99 -1.37 5.83
N ASP A 157 7.75 -0.29 6.09
CA ASP A 157 9.00 -0.37 6.85
C ASP A 157 8.76 -0.69 8.34
N ARG A 158 7.54 -0.45 8.85
CA ARG A 158 7.15 -0.78 10.25
C ARG A 158 6.33 -2.06 10.38
N ILE A 159 5.42 -2.31 9.44
CA ILE A 159 4.56 -3.50 9.45
C ILE A 159 4.54 -4.18 8.08
N PRO A 160 4.54 -5.52 7.98
CA PRO A 160 4.51 -6.18 6.67
C PRO A 160 3.20 -5.90 5.89
N ASP A 161 3.27 -5.83 4.55
CA ASP A 161 2.13 -5.50 3.67
C ASP A 161 0.87 -6.32 3.93
N ASN A 162 1.02 -7.60 4.28
CA ASN A 162 -0.11 -8.50 4.53
C ASN A 162 -0.91 -8.11 5.78
N TYR A 163 -0.34 -7.33 6.70
CA TYR A 163 -1.06 -6.81 7.86
C TYR A 163 -2.00 -5.65 7.51
N LEU A 164 -1.85 -5.01 6.34
CA LEU A 164 -2.77 -3.96 5.88
C LEU A 164 -4.15 -4.48 5.43
N VAL A 165 -4.35 -5.80 5.43
CA VAL A 165 -5.62 -6.43 5.08
C VAL A 165 -6.48 -6.60 6.32
N LEU A 166 -7.73 -6.15 6.23
CA LEU A 166 -8.72 -6.30 7.28
C LEU A 166 -9.46 -7.63 7.17
N SER A 167 -9.58 -8.33 8.30
CA SER A 167 -10.35 -9.56 8.45
C SER A 167 -11.81 -9.22 8.77
N VAL A 168 -12.62 -9.08 7.72
CA VAL A 168 -14.06 -8.81 7.82
C VAL A 168 -14.85 -10.12 7.74
N ASN A 169 -15.69 -10.38 8.74
CA ASN A 169 -16.67 -11.46 8.68
C ASN A 169 -17.76 -11.10 7.66
N ARG A 170 -17.85 -11.88 6.58
CA ARG A 170 -18.93 -11.77 5.60
C ARG A 170 -20.08 -12.67 6.03
N THR A 171 -20.96 -12.13 6.85
CA THR A 171 -22.32 -12.66 6.99
C THR A 171 -23.23 -11.71 6.24
N ASP A 172 -24.18 -12.24 5.47
CA ASP A 172 -25.14 -11.36 4.79
C ASP A 172 -25.96 -10.60 5.84
N LEU A 173 -26.06 -9.28 5.68
CA LEU A 173 -26.92 -8.44 6.51
C LEU A 173 -28.37 -8.67 6.10
N ASP A 174 -29.09 -9.49 6.84
CA ASP A 174 -30.54 -9.59 6.71
C ASP A 174 -31.23 -8.44 7.46
N GLY A 175 -31.94 -7.58 6.73
CA GLY A 175 -32.66 -6.44 7.30
C GLY A 175 -33.74 -6.84 8.30
N GLN A 176 -34.30 -8.05 8.21
CA GLN A 176 -35.23 -8.56 9.22
C GLN A 176 -34.50 -8.89 10.53
N SER A 177 -33.34 -9.53 10.45
CA SER A 177 -32.47 -9.83 11.58
C SER A 177 -32.00 -8.57 12.32
N ILE A 178 -31.63 -7.49 11.60
CA ILE A 178 -31.25 -6.20 12.21
C ILE A 178 -32.43 -5.59 12.98
N ARG A 179 -33.62 -5.56 12.37
CA ARG A 179 -34.84 -5.01 13.00
C ARG A 179 -35.31 -5.83 14.20
N ALA A 180 -34.96 -7.11 14.27
CA ALA A 180 -35.25 -7.97 15.41
C ALA A 180 -34.24 -7.78 16.57
N LYS A 181 -32.98 -7.43 16.27
CA LYS A 181 -31.89 -7.33 17.25
C LYS A 181 -31.79 -5.94 17.91
N TYR A 182 -32.17 -4.88 17.20
CA TYR A 182 -32.00 -3.49 17.64
C TYR A 182 -33.31 -2.71 17.71
N THR A 183 -33.28 -1.56 18.38
CA THR A 183 -34.44 -0.66 18.40
C THR A 183 -34.72 -0.12 16.99
N PRO A 184 -35.98 0.29 16.69
CA PRO A 184 -36.34 0.81 15.38
C PRO A 184 -35.41 1.93 14.89
N GLU A 185 -35.00 2.83 15.79
CA GLU A 185 -34.15 3.97 15.47
C GLU A 185 -32.74 3.53 15.04
N VAL A 186 -32.14 2.57 15.74
CA VAL A 186 -30.81 2.03 15.42
C VAL A 186 -30.87 1.21 14.12
N ALA A 187 -31.90 0.39 13.96
CA ALA A 187 -32.10 -0.42 12.76
C ALA A 187 -32.31 0.44 11.50
N GLU A 188 -33.14 1.48 11.57
CA GLU A 188 -33.37 2.41 10.46
C GLU A 188 -32.11 3.21 10.11
N ARG A 189 -31.34 3.62 11.11
CA ARG A 189 -30.05 4.28 10.90
C ARG A 189 -29.03 3.37 10.22
N LEU A 190 -28.93 2.11 10.64
CA LEU A 190 -28.02 1.14 10.02
C LEU A 190 -28.39 0.91 8.55
N LEU A 191 -29.66 0.67 8.28
CA LEU A 191 -30.15 0.42 6.92
C LEU A 191 -29.99 1.65 6.02
N SER A 192 -30.28 2.85 6.51
CA SER A 192 -30.09 4.08 5.74
C SER A 192 -28.62 4.38 5.46
N THR A 193 -27.74 4.12 6.43
CA THR A 193 -26.29 4.27 6.25
C THR A 193 -25.74 3.27 5.24
N GLN A 194 -26.18 2.01 5.32
CA GLN A 194 -25.84 0.97 4.36
C GLN A 194 -26.24 1.38 2.94
N ASN A 195 -27.49 1.81 2.74
CA ASN A 195 -27.96 2.27 1.44
C ASN A 195 -27.18 3.46 0.90
N ALA A 196 -26.78 4.40 1.77
CA ALA A 196 -25.98 5.56 1.37
C ALA A 196 -24.56 5.14 0.93
N ILE A 197 -23.94 4.20 1.64
CA ILE A 197 -22.63 3.65 1.29
C ILE A 197 -22.70 2.87 -0.02
N ASP A 198 -23.74 2.06 -0.21
CA ASP A 198 -23.95 1.27 -1.42
C ASP A 198 -24.19 2.16 -2.64
N ALA A 199 -25.01 3.21 -2.49
CA ALA A 199 -25.23 4.20 -3.54
C ALA A 199 -23.92 4.91 -3.93
N ARG A 200 -23.16 5.40 -2.95
CA ARG A 200 -21.84 6.05 -3.20
C ARG A 200 -20.83 5.08 -3.83
N SER A 201 -20.88 3.80 -3.45
CA SER A 201 -20.01 2.76 -4.02
C SER A 201 -20.42 2.36 -5.44
N ALA A 202 -21.69 2.52 -5.82
CA ALA A 202 -22.22 2.18 -7.14
C ALA A 202 -22.04 3.31 -8.17
N GLU A 203 -22.09 4.57 -7.73
CA GLU A 203 -21.90 5.75 -8.59
C GLU A 203 -20.43 5.97 -8.98
N GLU A 204 -19.49 5.35 -8.25
CA GLU A 204 -18.06 5.56 -8.44
C GLU A 204 -17.28 4.25 -8.67
N SER A 205 -16.59 4.16 -9.82
CA SER A 205 -15.55 3.15 -10.07
C SER A 205 -14.28 3.46 -9.26
N ASN A 206 -14.37 3.40 -7.93
CA ASN A 206 -13.32 3.98 -7.09
C ASN A 206 -13.02 3.09 -5.88
N MET A 207 -12.03 2.22 -6.08
CA MET A 207 -11.34 1.49 -5.00
C MET A 207 -10.77 2.41 -3.89
N LYS A 208 -10.80 3.74 -4.10
CA LYS A 208 -10.42 4.76 -3.13
C LYS A 208 -11.53 5.08 -2.12
N TYR A 209 -12.81 4.89 -2.46
CA TYR A 209 -13.90 5.11 -1.51
C TYR A 209 -14.20 3.85 -0.69
N ALA A 210 -14.33 2.71 -1.37
CA ALA A 210 -14.56 1.40 -0.75
C ALA A 210 -13.78 0.33 -1.51
N ALA A 211 -13.16 -0.61 -0.79
CA ALA A 211 -12.34 -1.66 -1.38
C ALA A 211 -12.60 -3.00 -0.71
N TYR A 212 -12.84 -4.03 -1.52
CA TYR A 212 -12.96 -5.41 -1.06
C TYR A 212 -11.65 -6.13 -1.30
N PHE A 213 -11.06 -6.70 -0.24
CA PHE A 213 -9.97 -7.65 -0.37
C PHE A 213 -10.55 -9.05 -0.24
N ARG A 214 -10.24 -9.90 -1.23
CA ARG A 214 -10.63 -11.30 -1.24
C ARG A 214 -9.36 -12.15 -1.21
N THR A 215 -9.18 -12.87 -0.12
CA THR A 215 -8.10 -13.85 -0.01
C THR A 215 -8.61 -15.18 -0.57
N GLU A 216 -8.03 -15.61 -1.69
CA GLU A 216 -8.31 -16.93 -2.28
C GLU A 216 -7.10 -17.84 -2.04
N PHE A 217 -7.33 -19.01 -1.45
CA PHE A 217 -6.29 -20.03 -1.36
C PHE A 217 -6.16 -20.74 -2.70
N MET A 218 -4.98 -20.67 -3.31
CA MET A 218 -4.69 -21.34 -4.58
C MET A 218 -3.83 -22.59 -4.34
N LEU A 219 -4.30 -23.74 -4.79
CA LEU A 219 -3.52 -24.96 -4.89
C LEU A 219 -2.66 -24.91 -6.15
N SER A 220 -1.35 -24.69 -5.98
CA SER A 220 -0.37 -24.83 -7.06
C SER A 220 0.30 -26.21 -6.96
N LYS A 221 0.38 -26.93 -8.09
CA LYS A 221 0.97 -28.29 -8.15
C LYS A 221 2.51 -28.31 -8.05
N LYS A 222 3.17 -27.15 -8.03
CA LYS A 222 4.62 -27.04 -8.23
C LYS A 222 5.38 -26.46 -7.03
N ASP A 223 4.80 -25.49 -6.34
CA ASP A 223 5.38 -24.85 -5.15
C ASP A 223 4.27 -24.64 -4.12
N GLY A 224 4.43 -25.18 -2.91
CA GLY A 224 3.47 -25.00 -1.83
C GLY A 224 3.63 -26.00 -0.68
N ILE A 225 2.81 -25.82 0.35
CA ILE A 225 2.67 -26.77 1.45
C ILE A 225 2.00 -28.03 0.88
N PRO A 226 2.58 -29.24 1.01
CA PRO A 226 1.94 -30.46 0.55
C PRO A 226 0.67 -30.70 1.38
N ILE A 227 -0.49 -30.63 0.73
CA ILE A 227 -1.80 -30.83 1.38
C ILE A 227 -2.32 -32.21 0.98
N ARG A 228 -2.65 -33.06 1.96
CA ARG A 228 -3.40 -34.28 1.72
C ARG A 228 -4.88 -33.94 1.82
N VAL A 229 -5.61 -34.03 0.71
CA VAL A 229 -7.06 -33.86 0.72
C VAL A 229 -7.67 -35.14 1.31
N ASP A 230 -8.34 -35.00 2.44
CA ASP A 230 -9.13 -36.07 3.04
C ASP A 230 -10.61 -35.88 2.67
N ASN A 231 -11.21 -36.88 2.04
CA ASN A 231 -12.60 -36.84 1.60
C ASN A 231 -13.57 -37.34 2.68
N SER A 232 -13.08 -37.65 3.89
CA SER A 232 -13.91 -38.17 4.99
C SER A 232 -14.45 -37.09 5.93
N ALA A 233 -14.32 -35.80 5.60
CA ALA A 233 -14.77 -34.70 6.46
C ALA A 233 -16.19 -34.25 6.12
N ASP A 234 -17.01 -33.99 7.15
CA ASP A 234 -18.39 -33.48 7.00
C ASP A 234 -18.46 -32.07 6.37
N SER A 235 -17.35 -31.32 6.40
CA SER A 235 -17.26 -29.95 5.85
C SER A 235 -16.59 -29.95 4.48
N THR A 236 -17.32 -29.51 3.45
CA THR A 236 -16.81 -29.46 2.07
C THR A 236 -16.13 -28.11 1.78
N ALA A 237 -14.86 -28.13 1.34
CA ALA A 237 -14.17 -26.96 0.84
C ALA A 237 -14.24 -26.93 -0.70
N ARG A 238 -14.73 -25.83 -1.28
CA ARG A 238 -14.83 -25.68 -2.75
C ARG A 238 -13.45 -25.32 -3.32
N ILE A 239 -12.76 -26.29 -3.91
CA ILE A 239 -11.48 -26.06 -4.60
C ILE A 239 -11.75 -25.28 -5.89
N ILE A 240 -11.49 -23.97 -5.87
CA ILE A 240 -11.50 -23.14 -7.08
C ILE A 240 -10.09 -23.17 -7.67
N SER A 241 -9.83 -24.15 -8.53
CA SER A 241 -8.61 -24.21 -9.34
C SER A 241 -8.67 -23.11 -10.41
N ARG A 242 -8.19 -21.90 -10.09
CA ARG A 242 -7.97 -20.87 -11.10
C ARG A 242 -6.62 -21.12 -11.76
N THR A 243 -6.62 -21.46 -13.04
CA THR A 243 -5.40 -21.51 -13.85
C THR A 243 -4.80 -20.11 -13.85
N VAL A 244 -3.70 -19.90 -13.11
CA VAL A 244 -3.01 -18.60 -13.08
C VAL A 244 -2.43 -18.37 -14.46
N ASP A 245 -2.92 -17.35 -15.18
CA ASP A 245 -2.34 -16.94 -16.44
C ASP A 245 -0.86 -16.56 -16.19
N PRO A 246 0.11 -17.22 -16.85
CA PRO A 246 1.53 -16.91 -16.68
C PRO A 246 1.85 -15.43 -16.89
N THR A 247 1.06 -14.70 -17.68
CA THR A 247 1.27 -13.26 -17.92
C THR A 247 0.95 -12.39 -16.70
N GLN A 248 0.08 -12.84 -15.78
CA GLN A 248 -0.19 -12.13 -14.53
C GLN A 248 0.95 -12.30 -13.52
N ARG A 249 1.57 -13.49 -13.48
CA ARG A 249 2.69 -13.80 -12.57
C ARG A 249 4.03 -13.26 -13.08
N TYR A 250 4.23 -13.21 -14.39
CA TYR A 250 5.47 -12.74 -15.03
C TYR A 250 5.15 -11.59 -16.01
N PRO A 251 4.84 -10.39 -15.51
CA PRO A 251 4.35 -9.30 -16.35
C PRO A 251 5.42 -8.68 -17.25
N PHE A 252 6.71 -8.94 -17.02
CA PHE A 252 7.80 -8.17 -17.63
C PHE A 252 8.62 -8.94 -18.65
N ARG A 253 8.94 -8.27 -19.75
CA ARG A 253 10.04 -8.63 -20.65
C ARG A 253 11.35 -8.07 -20.11
N MET A 254 12.48 -8.58 -20.60
CA MET A 254 13.81 -8.12 -20.15
C MET A 254 13.98 -6.60 -20.22
N LYS A 255 13.51 -5.96 -21.31
CA LYS A 255 13.56 -4.50 -21.47
C LYS A 255 12.82 -3.74 -20.36
N GLU A 256 11.70 -4.29 -19.90
CA GLU A 256 10.90 -3.72 -18.81
C GLU A 256 11.61 -3.92 -17.47
N VAL A 257 12.19 -5.10 -17.21
CA VAL A 257 13.04 -5.35 -16.03
C VAL A 257 14.18 -4.33 -15.96
N LEU A 258 14.90 -4.09 -17.06
CA LEU A 258 15.97 -3.08 -17.09
C LEU A 258 15.47 -1.68 -16.73
N SER A 259 14.31 -1.29 -17.26
CA SER A 259 13.69 0.01 -16.97
C SER A 259 13.33 0.13 -15.49
N LEU A 260 12.71 -0.92 -14.92
CA LEU A 260 12.28 -0.97 -13.54
C LEU A 260 13.45 -0.95 -12.55
N VAL A 261 14.50 -1.74 -12.82
CA VAL A 261 15.71 -1.76 -11.99
C VAL A 261 16.36 -0.38 -11.97
N ASN A 262 16.60 0.25 -13.13
CA ASN A 262 17.17 1.60 -13.20
C ASN A 262 16.31 2.64 -12.48
N ARG A 263 14.98 2.54 -12.61
CA ARG A 263 14.04 3.43 -11.91
C ARG A 263 14.12 3.27 -10.39
N GLN A 264 14.20 2.03 -9.89
CA GLN A 264 14.31 1.75 -8.47
C GLN A 264 15.66 2.18 -7.89
N LEU A 265 16.77 1.97 -8.61
CA LEU A 265 18.10 2.44 -8.20
C LEU A 265 18.13 3.97 -8.07
N ARG A 266 17.56 4.70 -9.04
CA ARG A 266 17.42 6.16 -8.98
C ARG A 266 16.54 6.61 -7.81
N LYS A 267 15.38 5.95 -7.59
CA LYS A 267 14.48 6.26 -6.47
C LYS A 267 15.19 6.09 -5.11
N ARG A 268 16.08 5.11 -4.99
CA ARG A 268 16.83 4.79 -3.76
C ARG A 268 18.18 5.52 -3.64
N HIS A 269 18.51 6.41 -4.57
CA HIS A 269 19.82 7.10 -4.63
C HIS A 269 21.04 6.15 -4.59
N ILE A 270 20.90 4.94 -5.17
CA ILE A 270 21.99 3.96 -5.23
C ILE A 270 22.86 4.24 -6.46
N ARG A 271 24.12 4.63 -6.23
CA ARG A 271 25.13 4.81 -7.29
C ARG A 271 25.69 3.44 -7.70
N PHE A 272 25.27 2.97 -8.85
CA PHE A 272 25.66 1.65 -9.37
C PHE A 272 26.95 1.77 -10.17
N THR A 273 28.03 1.15 -9.70
CA THR A 273 29.34 1.23 -10.38
C THR A 273 29.54 0.04 -11.31
N SER A 274 30.06 0.28 -12.52
CA SER A 274 30.43 -0.78 -13.45
C SER A 274 31.60 -0.38 -14.33
N ARG A 275 32.65 -1.21 -14.38
CA ARG A 275 33.83 -1.04 -15.25
C ARG A 275 34.45 0.37 -15.19
N GLY A 276 34.53 0.97 -14.00
CA GLY A 276 35.11 2.30 -13.78
C GLY A 276 34.14 3.47 -13.93
N ASP A 277 32.89 3.25 -14.37
CA ASP A 277 31.82 4.25 -14.33
C ASP A 277 31.09 4.19 -12.97
N GLN A 278 31.14 5.29 -12.22
CA GLN A 278 30.57 5.42 -10.87
C GLN A 278 29.05 5.63 -10.86
N ASP A 279 28.42 5.89 -12.01
CA ASP A 279 26.96 6.02 -12.16
C ASP A 279 26.46 5.30 -13.41
N ALA A 280 26.86 4.03 -13.52
CA ALA A 280 26.54 3.20 -14.66
C ALA A 280 25.05 2.91 -14.76
N ARG A 281 24.55 2.78 -15.99
CA ARG A 281 23.16 2.32 -16.24
C ARG A 281 23.08 0.80 -16.27
N PHE A 282 22.11 0.23 -15.54
CA PHE A 282 21.82 -1.21 -15.60
C PHE A 282 21.34 -1.59 -17.02
N ASN A 283 21.95 -2.62 -17.62
CA ASN A 283 21.80 -2.94 -19.05
C ASN A 283 21.72 -4.47 -19.27
N ASN A 284 21.56 -4.89 -20.53
CA ASN A 284 21.43 -6.30 -20.91
C ASN A 284 22.61 -7.16 -20.44
N TRP A 285 23.84 -6.62 -20.47
CA TRP A 285 25.02 -7.35 -20.02
C TRP A 285 24.98 -7.60 -18.52
N HIS A 286 24.65 -6.58 -17.73
CA HIS A 286 24.45 -6.73 -16.27
C HIS A 286 23.37 -7.78 -15.97
N PHE A 287 22.21 -7.70 -16.62
CA PHE A 287 21.15 -8.68 -16.46
C PHE A 287 21.61 -10.10 -16.81
N SER A 288 22.41 -10.27 -17.87
CA SER A 288 22.93 -11.59 -18.25
C SER A 288 23.87 -12.19 -17.20
N LEU A 289 24.65 -11.37 -16.49
CA LEU A 289 25.49 -11.82 -15.38
C LEU A 289 24.65 -12.31 -14.20
N PHE A 290 23.64 -11.54 -13.80
CA PHE A 290 22.69 -11.92 -12.76
C PHE A 290 21.96 -13.22 -13.13
N SER A 291 21.43 -13.28 -14.36
CA SER A 291 20.70 -14.44 -14.85
C SER A 291 21.54 -15.72 -14.84
N LYS A 292 22.82 -15.65 -15.23
CA LYS A 292 23.74 -16.81 -15.23
C LYS A 292 24.24 -17.18 -13.83
N CYS A 293 24.60 -16.19 -13.01
CA CYS A 293 25.17 -16.44 -11.69
C CYS A 293 24.14 -17.09 -10.76
N TYR A 294 22.91 -16.57 -10.77
CA TYR A 294 21.83 -17.01 -9.89
C TYR A 294 20.87 -18.00 -10.52
N GLY A 295 21.11 -18.45 -11.76
CA GLY A 295 20.25 -19.42 -12.43
C GLY A 295 18.80 -18.94 -12.59
N MET A 296 18.59 -17.64 -12.83
CA MET A 296 17.24 -17.03 -12.81
C MET A 296 16.30 -17.63 -13.86
N LYS A 297 16.83 -18.21 -14.95
CA LYS A 297 16.02 -18.85 -16.00
C LYS A 297 15.56 -20.26 -15.63
N GLN A 298 16.19 -20.87 -14.62
CA GLN A 298 15.87 -22.18 -14.08
C GLN A 298 14.99 -22.10 -12.84
N ASP A 299 14.81 -20.90 -12.28
CA ASP A 299 14.07 -20.66 -11.04
C ASP A 299 12.70 -20.04 -11.36
N GLU A 300 11.63 -20.76 -11.03
CA GLU A 300 10.23 -20.34 -11.22
C GLU A 300 9.85 -19.13 -10.34
N ARG A 301 10.70 -18.67 -9.41
CA ARG A 301 10.49 -17.39 -8.71
C ARG A 301 10.78 -16.21 -9.63
N PHE A 302 11.68 -16.37 -10.60
CA PHE A 302 12.21 -15.27 -11.39
C PHE A 302 11.70 -15.26 -12.83
N ALA A 303 11.74 -16.40 -13.53
CA ALA A 303 11.46 -16.41 -14.96
C ALA A 303 10.53 -17.55 -15.40
N PHE A 304 9.80 -17.30 -16.48
CA PHE A 304 8.99 -18.30 -17.16
C PHE A 304 9.28 -18.29 -18.67
N ASN A 305 9.46 -19.48 -19.25
CA ASN A 305 9.66 -19.63 -20.68
C ASN A 305 8.31 -19.82 -21.38
N ARG A 306 7.91 -18.82 -22.16
CA ARG A 306 6.68 -18.80 -22.95
C ARG A 306 6.88 -19.30 -24.40
N ALA A 307 8.10 -19.65 -24.80
CA ALA A 307 8.32 -20.27 -26.11
C ALA A 307 7.59 -21.61 -26.21
N SER A 308 6.94 -21.83 -27.34
CA SER A 308 6.35 -23.12 -27.70
C SER A 308 7.40 -24.23 -27.75
N PRO A 309 6.99 -25.52 -27.65
CA PRO A 309 7.91 -26.64 -27.81
C PRO A 309 8.63 -26.66 -29.16
N ALA A 310 8.08 -26.05 -30.21
CA ALA A 310 8.72 -25.90 -31.50
C ALA A 310 9.81 -24.81 -31.47
N GLU A 311 9.53 -23.64 -30.87
CA GLU A 311 10.49 -22.54 -30.72
C GLU A 311 11.65 -22.91 -29.79
N ASN A 312 11.38 -23.67 -28.72
CA ASN A 312 12.44 -24.17 -27.84
C ASN A 312 13.37 -25.16 -28.57
N ARG A 313 12.83 -26.03 -29.43
CA ARG A 313 13.63 -26.95 -30.26
C ARG A 313 14.42 -26.20 -31.34
N ALA A 314 13.90 -25.08 -31.83
CA ALA A 314 14.60 -24.18 -32.75
C ALA A 314 15.63 -23.26 -32.07
N GLY A 315 15.84 -23.38 -30.75
CA GLY A 315 16.83 -22.57 -30.02
C GLY A 315 16.41 -21.12 -29.75
N HIS A 316 15.10 -20.83 -29.81
CA HIS A 316 14.54 -19.49 -29.56
C HIS A 316 13.68 -19.46 -28.28
N PRO A 317 14.29 -19.58 -27.08
CA PRO A 317 13.52 -19.51 -25.85
C PRO A 317 13.05 -18.08 -25.57
N TYR A 318 11.80 -17.92 -25.14
CA TYR A 318 11.16 -16.63 -24.91
C TYR A 318 10.81 -16.47 -23.44
N TYR A 319 11.67 -15.77 -22.69
CA TYR A 319 11.51 -15.61 -21.25
C TYR A 319 10.81 -14.31 -20.86
N ILE A 320 9.87 -14.43 -19.92
CA ILE A 320 9.22 -13.35 -19.18
C ILE A 320 9.58 -13.45 -17.70
N TYR A 321 9.49 -12.35 -16.96
CA TYR A 321 10.05 -12.20 -15.61
C TYR A 321 9.03 -11.62 -14.62
N SER A 322 9.18 -12.00 -13.35
CA SER A 322 8.34 -11.59 -12.23
C SER A 322 8.81 -10.28 -11.56
N ASN A 323 7.97 -9.70 -10.70
CA ASN A 323 8.39 -8.60 -9.80
C ASN A 323 9.58 -9.00 -8.92
N ALA A 324 9.60 -10.24 -8.41
CA ALA A 324 10.70 -10.75 -7.60
C ALA A 324 12.07 -10.69 -8.31
N THR A 325 12.09 -10.74 -9.64
CA THR A 325 13.34 -10.55 -10.42
C THR A 325 13.89 -9.14 -10.26
N VAL A 326 13.02 -8.13 -10.31
CA VAL A 326 13.40 -6.72 -10.14
C VAL A 326 13.89 -6.50 -8.71
N ASP A 327 13.11 -6.95 -7.72
CA ASP A 327 13.41 -6.74 -6.30
C ASP A 327 14.71 -7.42 -5.89
N PHE A 328 14.96 -8.65 -6.39
CA PHE A 328 16.20 -9.37 -6.13
C PHE A 328 17.41 -8.65 -6.73
N ILE A 329 17.34 -8.23 -8.00
CA ILE A 329 18.45 -7.50 -8.65
C ILE A 329 18.75 -6.20 -7.89
N VAL A 330 17.71 -5.43 -7.57
CA VAL A 330 17.87 -4.17 -6.83
C VAL A 330 18.43 -4.43 -5.43
N GLY A 331 17.95 -5.47 -4.73
CA GLY A 331 18.42 -5.86 -3.41
C GLY A 331 19.89 -6.29 -3.39
N GLU A 332 20.32 -7.08 -4.37
CA GLU A 332 21.72 -7.49 -4.49
C GLU A 332 22.65 -6.32 -4.87
N ILE A 333 22.20 -5.41 -5.74
CA ILE A 333 22.95 -4.18 -6.04
C ILE A 333 23.04 -3.29 -4.81
N ALA A 334 21.96 -3.15 -4.03
CA ALA A 334 21.96 -2.31 -2.83
C ALA A 334 22.95 -2.78 -1.75
N LYS A 335 23.19 -4.10 -1.66
CA LYS A 335 24.16 -4.69 -0.70
C LYS A 335 25.61 -4.38 -1.05
N ASP A 336 25.93 -4.28 -2.34
CA ASP A 336 27.30 -4.02 -2.81
C ASP A 336 27.30 -3.23 -4.13
N PRO A 337 26.97 -1.92 -4.11
CA PRO A 337 26.79 -1.13 -5.33
C PRO A 337 28.06 -0.97 -6.17
N GLU A 338 29.23 -1.13 -5.54
CA GLU A 338 30.54 -0.88 -6.15
C GLU A 338 31.15 -2.13 -6.78
N HIS A 339 31.06 -3.30 -6.12
CA HIS A 339 31.82 -4.49 -6.53
C HIS A 339 30.95 -5.64 -7.04
N ILE A 340 29.62 -5.54 -6.99
CA ILE A 340 28.72 -6.64 -7.37
C ILE A 340 28.96 -7.12 -8.80
N VAL A 341 29.16 -6.20 -9.76
CA VAL A 341 29.36 -6.55 -11.17
C VAL A 341 30.64 -7.36 -11.37
N GLU A 342 31.73 -6.97 -10.70
CA GLU A 342 33.00 -7.69 -10.78
C GLU A 342 32.90 -9.08 -10.13
N LYS A 343 32.27 -9.17 -8.96
CA LYS A 343 32.04 -10.43 -8.25
C LYS A 343 31.24 -11.40 -9.11
N LEU A 344 30.18 -10.92 -9.76
CA LEU A 344 29.37 -11.73 -10.66
C LEU A 344 30.15 -12.15 -11.92
N ASN A 345 30.95 -11.25 -12.49
CA ASN A 345 31.76 -11.56 -13.67
C ASN A 345 32.82 -12.64 -13.36
N ARG A 346 33.52 -12.56 -12.22
CA ARG A 346 34.48 -13.58 -11.78
C ARG A 346 33.81 -14.94 -11.57
N LYS A 347 32.63 -14.97 -10.92
CA LYS A 347 31.87 -16.22 -10.71
C LYS A 347 31.40 -16.87 -12.01
N VAL A 348 31.01 -16.07 -13.01
CA VAL A 348 30.60 -16.57 -14.33
C VAL A 348 31.79 -17.06 -15.16
N GLN A 349 32.97 -16.46 -15.00
CA GLN A 349 34.21 -16.91 -15.67
C GLN A 349 34.81 -18.16 -15.03
N GLY A 350 34.75 -18.31 -13.70
CA GLY A 350 35.21 -19.52 -13.00
C GLY A 350 34.43 -20.78 -13.39
N ARG A 351 33.12 -20.66 -13.59
CA ARG A 351 32.24 -21.77 -14.05
C ARG A 351 32.47 -22.24 -15.50
N LYS A 352 33.36 -21.61 -16.27
CA LYS A 352 33.73 -22.06 -17.63
C LYS A 352 34.93 -23.01 -17.65
N HIS A 353 35.60 -23.20 -16.52
CA HIS A 353 36.80 -24.03 -16.38
C HIS A 353 36.57 -25.33 -15.61
N ASP A 354 35.35 -25.55 -15.13
CA ASP A 354 34.81 -26.85 -14.68
C ASP A 354 33.83 -27.36 -15.74
#